data_AF-A0A522P5B7-F1
#
_entry.id   AF-A0A522P5B7-F1
#
_cell.length_a   1.000
_cell.length_b   1.000
_cell.length_c   1.000
_cell.angle_alpha   90.00
_cell.angle_beta   90.00
_cell.angle_gamma   90.00
#
_symmetry.space_group_name_H-M   'P 1'
#
loop_
_entity.id
_entity.type
_entity.pdbx_description
1 polymer ?
#
loop_
_entity_poly.entity_id
_entity_poly.type
_entity_poly.pdbx_seq_one_letter_code
_entity_poly.pdbx_strand_id
1 'polypeptide(L)'
;MVELGLLIVACAVILAGSELFTNSVEWLGHQLDLAEGAVGSVLAAVGTALPETMIPLVAIAFGGHGATTDEIGVGAILGAPFMIGTLAMFVTGSVVLLRARRRHEDDVLAVEPRLLGRDALTFAGAYVLAVGAAFVPVAAWPVRPLVALVLLAVYARYVRLHFAAERGEVGHELEPLRLHRLDRSGRQADPSTPRRGIVVVQVIVGVAAIVGGAIIFVDVVREVSTRLALAPTLLALVIAPIATELPENFNGVIWVHQGKDNLA
;
A
#
# COMPACT_ATOMS: atom_id res chain seq x y z
N MET A 1 12.23 -16.67 18.72
CA MET A 1 13.29 -15.82 18.11
C MET A 1 13.39 -16.07 16.62
N VAL A 2 13.28 -17.32 16.18
CA VAL A 2 13.25 -17.67 14.75
C VAL A 2 12.07 -17.01 14.03
N GLU A 3 10.90 -16.97 14.67
CA GLU A 3 9.65 -16.42 14.13
C GLU A 3 9.77 -14.90 13.89
N LEU A 4 10.37 -14.18 14.85
CA LEU A 4 10.64 -12.75 14.69
C LEU A 4 11.63 -12.49 13.56
N GLY A 5 12.66 -13.33 13.43
CA GLY A 5 13.60 -13.26 12.31
C GLY A 5 12.91 -13.50 10.96
N LEU A 6 12.03 -14.51 10.88
CA LEU A 6 11.25 -14.80 9.68
C LEU A 6 10.27 -13.67 9.34
N LEU A 7 9.66 -13.04 10.34
CA LEU A 7 8.80 -11.87 10.14
C LEU A 7 9.58 -10.71 9.52
N ILE A 8 10.76 -10.40 10.06
CA ILE A 8 11.64 -9.34 9.53
C ILE A 8 12.04 -9.67 8.08
N VAL A 9 12.40 -10.93 7.80
CA VAL A 9 12.74 -11.38 6.45
C VAL A 9 11.53 -11.25 5.52
N ALA A 10 10.34 -11.65 5.96
CA ALA A 10 9.12 -11.52 5.17
C ALA A 10 8.83 -10.06 4.83
N CYS A 11 8.89 -9.15 5.81
CA CYS A 11 8.72 -7.72 5.58
C CYS A 11 9.77 -7.18 4.61
N ALA A 12 11.05 -7.53 4.78
CA ALA A 12 12.12 -7.09 3.89
C ALA A 12 11.92 -7.57 2.46
N VAL A 13 11.47 -8.82 2.27
CA VAL A 13 11.17 -9.40 0.95
C VAL A 13 9.97 -8.70 0.31
N ILE A 14 8.92 -8.42 1.07
CA ILE A 14 7.73 -7.69 0.59
C ILE A 14 8.14 -6.28 0.15
N LEU A 15 8.87 -5.54 0.98
CA LEU A 15 9.30 -4.17 0.67
C LEU A 15 10.23 -4.13 -0.55
N ALA A 16 11.21 -5.03 -0.63
CA ALA A 16 12.08 -5.14 -1.80
C ALA A 16 11.30 -5.55 -3.06
N GLY A 17 10.33 -6.44 -2.92
CA GLY A 17 9.43 -6.84 -4.00
C GLY A 17 8.57 -5.67 -4.51
N SER A 18 8.05 -4.85 -3.59
CA SER A 18 7.29 -3.63 -3.91
C SER A 18 8.14 -2.63 -4.67
N GLU A 19 9.37 -2.37 -4.22
CA GLU A 19 10.30 -1.45 -4.90
C GLU A 19 10.64 -1.96 -6.32
N LEU A 20 10.94 -3.26 -6.45
CA LEU A 20 11.17 -3.89 -7.75
C LEU A 20 9.95 -3.76 -8.66
N PHE A 21 8.76 -4.01 -8.14
CA PHE A 21 7.51 -3.93 -8.88
C PHE A 21 7.23 -2.51 -9.37
N THR A 22 7.17 -1.53 -8.45
CA THR A 22 6.85 -0.13 -8.78
C THR A 22 7.79 0.40 -9.85
N ASN A 23 9.10 0.24 -9.65
CA ASN A 23 10.11 0.64 -10.64
C ASN A 23 9.90 -0.04 -12.01
N SER A 24 9.51 -1.31 -12.04
CA SER A 24 9.27 -2.01 -13.31
C SER A 24 8.04 -1.52 -14.04
N VAL A 25 6.97 -1.25 -13.29
CA VAL A 25 5.69 -0.86 -13.89
C VAL A 25 5.77 0.56 -14.44
N GLU A 26 6.54 1.44 -13.81
CA GLU A 26 6.87 2.76 -14.37
C GLU A 26 7.57 2.64 -15.73
N TRP A 27 8.62 1.81 -15.80
CA TRP A 27 9.31 1.52 -17.07
C TRP A 27 8.38 0.88 -18.11
N LEU A 28 7.50 -0.03 -17.70
CA LEU A 28 6.54 -0.66 -18.59
C LEU A 28 5.54 0.36 -19.15
N GLY A 29 5.05 1.27 -18.31
CA GLY A 29 4.15 2.35 -18.71
C GLY A 29 4.79 3.28 -19.74
N HIS A 30 6.04 3.69 -19.49
CA HIS A 30 6.81 4.49 -20.43
C HIS A 30 7.04 3.77 -21.77
N GLN A 31 7.36 2.46 -21.74
CA GLN A 31 7.58 1.68 -22.97
C GLN A 31 6.31 1.39 -23.78
N LEU A 32 5.14 1.52 -23.16
CA LEU A 32 3.82 1.37 -23.79
C LEU A 32 3.21 2.70 -24.22
N ASP A 33 3.95 3.81 -24.07
CA ASP A 33 3.49 5.18 -24.39
C ASP A 33 2.17 5.53 -23.67
N LEU A 34 2.02 5.02 -22.44
CA LEU A 34 0.90 5.40 -21.59
C LEU A 34 1.10 6.86 -21.17
N ALA A 35 0.00 7.62 -21.10
CA ALA A 35 0.04 9.00 -20.63
C ALA A 35 0.84 9.08 -19.31
N GLU A 36 1.82 9.98 -19.23
CA GLU A 36 2.73 10.10 -18.06
C GLU A 36 1.93 10.22 -16.76
N GLY A 37 0.83 10.97 -16.80
CA GLY A 37 -0.11 11.08 -15.67
C GLY A 37 -0.71 9.74 -15.23
N ALA A 38 -0.96 8.79 -16.13
CA ALA A 38 -1.48 7.46 -15.78
C ALA A 38 -0.40 6.55 -15.16
N VAL A 39 0.85 6.69 -15.61
CA VAL A 39 1.99 5.92 -15.08
C VAL A 39 2.40 6.43 -13.70
N GLY A 40 2.59 7.74 -13.57
CA GLY A 40 3.05 8.36 -12.33
C GLY A 40 2.03 8.36 -11.19
N SER A 41 0.72 8.26 -11.47
CA SER A 41 -0.31 8.25 -10.42
C SER A 41 -0.97 6.87 -10.24
N VAL A 42 -1.56 6.23 -11.26
CA VAL A 42 -2.23 4.90 -11.06
C VAL A 42 -1.18 3.86 -10.71
N LEU A 43 -0.18 3.72 -11.58
CA LEU A 43 0.70 2.57 -11.54
C LEU A 43 1.65 2.66 -10.34
N ALA A 44 2.11 3.86 -10.01
CA ALA A 44 2.86 4.11 -8.80
C ALA A 44 2.02 3.84 -7.53
N ALA A 45 0.80 4.40 -7.44
CA ALA A 45 -0.06 4.20 -6.27
C ALA A 45 -0.51 2.73 -6.09
N VAL A 46 -0.79 2.03 -7.18
CA VAL A 46 -1.05 0.58 -7.12
C VAL A 46 0.21 -0.17 -6.68
N GLY A 47 1.38 0.22 -7.18
CA GLY A 47 2.66 -0.38 -6.82
C GLY A 47 3.00 -0.29 -5.34
N THR A 48 2.70 0.83 -4.70
CA THR A 48 2.93 1.03 -3.25
C THR A 48 1.88 0.34 -2.38
N ALA A 49 0.63 0.26 -2.84
CA ALA A 49 -0.46 -0.42 -2.12
C ALA A 49 -0.49 -1.96 -2.31
N LEU A 50 0.36 -2.51 -3.18
CA LEU A 50 0.38 -3.95 -3.46
C LEU A 50 0.78 -4.80 -2.25
N PRO A 51 1.86 -4.50 -1.50
CA PRO A 51 2.16 -5.15 -0.23
C PRO A 51 0.96 -5.30 0.69
N GLU A 52 0.25 -4.20 0.92
CA GLU A 52 -0.93 -4.13 1.79
C GLU A 52 -2.05 -5.02 1.26
N THR A 53 -2.27 -5.02 -0.06
CA THR A 53 -3.33 -5.80 -0.71
C THR A 53 -3.00 -7.29 -0.76
N MET A 54 -1.72 -7.67 -0.90
CA MET A 54 -1.31 -9.06 -1.09
C MET A 54 -1.36 -9.88 0.19
N ILE A 55 -1.06 -9.31 1.36
CA ILE A 55 -1.16 -10.03 2.65
C ILE A 55 -2.57 -10.63 2.86
N PRO A 56 -3.67 -9.85 2.84
CA PRO A 56 -5.01 -10.39 3.04
C PRO A 56 -5.46 -11.29 1.89
N LEU A 57 -5.09 -10.98 0.64
CA LEU A 57 -5.40 -11.84 -0.49
C LEU A 57 -4.76 -13.22 -0.34
N VAL A 58 -3.49 -13.27 0.08
CA VAL A 58 -2.77 -14.52 0.35
C VAL A 58 -3.37 -15.25 1.54
N ALA A 59 -3.71 -14.55 2.61
CA ALA A 59 -4.35 -15.15 3.78
C ALA A 59 -5.65 -15.87 3.41
N ILE A 60 -6.49 -15.26 2.57
CA ILE A 60 -7.77 -15.82 2.12
C ILE A 60 -7.57 -16.92 1.07
N ALA A 61 -6.70 -16.72 0.08
CA ALA A 61 -6.57 -17.61 -1.07
C ALA A 61 -5.64 -18.82 -0.81
N PHE A 62 -4.57 -18.63 -0.05
CA PHE A 62 -3.51 -19.64 0.15
C PHE A 62 -3.37 -20.10 1.60
N GLY A 63 -4.04 -19.44 2.56
CA GLY A 63 -3.98 -19.80 3.98
C GLY A 63 -4.53 -21.19 4.33
N GLY A 64 -5.13 -21.90 3.37
CA GLY A 64 -5.62 -23.26 3.54
C GLY A 64 -6.86 -23.32 4.45
N HIS A 65 -8.02 -22.90 3.94
CA HIS A 65 -9.39 -23.12 4.46
C HIS A 65 -9.58 -23.14 6.00
N GLY A 66 -8.76 -22.41 6.77
CA GLY A 66 -8.77 -22.40 8.22
C GLY A 66 -9.25 -21.05 8.73
N ALA A 67 -10.19 -21.06 9.69
CA ALA A 67 -10.75 -19.84 10.28
C ALA A 67 -9.66 -18.85 10.75
N THR A 68 -8.52 -19.36 11.23
CA THR A 68 -7.37 -18.58 11.69
C THR A 68 -6.73 -17.70 10.60
N THR A 69 -6.69 -18.14 9.33
CA THR A 69 -6.12 -17.32 8.24
C THR A 69 -7.07 -16.29 7.71
N ASP A 70 -8.37 -16.58 7.71
CA ASP A 70 -9.39 -15.58 7.37
C ASP A 70 -9.34 -14.43 8.39
N GLU A 71 -9.16 -14.76 9.67
CA GLU A 71 -8.95 -13.80 10.75
C GLU A 71 -7.69 -12.93 10.53
N ILE A 72 -6.58 -13.51 10.07
CA ILE A 72 -5.37 -12.74 9.72
C ILE A 72 -5.66 -11.78 8.55
N GLY A 73 -6.37 -12.24 7.52
CA GLY A 73 -6.76 -11.40 6.38
C GLY A 73 -7.65 -10.24 6.79
N VAL A 74 -8.68 -10.50 7.62
CA VAL A 74 -9.55 -9.46 8.19
C VAL A 74 -8.74 -8.48 9.05
N GLY A 75 -7.84 -8.98 9.90
CA GLY A 75 -6.97 -8.16 10.72
C GLY A 75 -6.07 -7.24 9.88
N ALA A 76 -5.46 -7.77 8.82
CA ALA A 76 -4.63 -6.97 7.91
C ALA A 76 -5.44 -5.85 7.21
N ILE A 77 -6.63 -6.17 6.67
CA ILE A 77 -7.51 -5.19 6.00
C ILE A 77 -7.94 -4.07 6.95
N LEU A 78 -8.34 -4.43 8.18
CA LEU A 78 -8.83 -3.44 9.15
C LEU A 78 -7.69 -2.67 9.82
N GLY A 79 -6.52 -3.27 9.91
CA GLY A 79 -5.36 -2.71 10.60
C GLY A 79 -4.81 -1.47 9.92
N ALA A 80 -4.74 -1.42 8.58
CA ALA A 80 -4.17 -0.29 7.88
C ALA A 80 -4.95 1.02 8.14
N PRO A 81 -6.28 1.07 7.92
CA PRO A 81 -7.15 2.15 8.38
C PRO A 81 -6.96 2.55 9.84
N PHE A 82 -6.86 1.55 10.72
CA PHE A 82 -6.73 1.76 12.15
C PHE A 82 -5.39 2.42 12.51
N MET A 83 -4.29 1.93 11.96
CA MET A 83 -2.94 2.44 12.22
C MET A 83 -2.77 3.84 11.62
N ILE A 84 -3.27 4.11 10.41
CA ILE A 84 -3.25 5.45 9.81
C ILE A 84 -4.06 6.42 10.68
N GLY A 85 -5.32 6.08 10.97
CA GLY A 85 -6.24 6.96 11.72
C GLY A 85 -5.82 7.23 13.17
N THR A 86 -4.98 6.38 13.76
CA THR A 86 -4.50 6.53 15.13
C THR A 86 -3.04 6.94 15.19
N LEU A 87 -2.11 6.02 14.90
CA LEU A 87 -0.68 6.21 15.08
C LEU A 87 -0.10 7.21 14.08
N ALA A 88 -0.37 7.05 12.78
CA ALA A 88 0.20 7.95 11.77
C ALA A 88 -0.30 9.38 11.99
N MET A 89 -1.62 9.57 12.13
CA MET A 89 -2.20 10.89 12.43
C MET A 89 -1.70 11.48 13.74
N PHE A 90 -1.50 10.68 14.79
CA PHE A 90 -0.92 11.14 16.05
C PHE A 90 0.53 11.63 15.89
N VAL A 91 1.36 10.87 15.17
CA VAL A 91 2.77 11.22 14.95
C VAL A 91 2.86 12.47 14.07
N THR A 92 2.14 12.52 12.95
CA THR A 92 2.07 13.67 12.05
C THR A 92 1.58 14.92 12.79
N GLY A 93 0.46 14.82 13.52
CA GLY A 93 -0.06 15.92 14.33
C GLY A 93 0.91 16.40 15.40
N SER A 94 1.66 15.48 16.04
CA SER A 94 2.70 15.85 17.01
C SER A 94 3.84 16.64 16.37
N VAL A 95 4.27 16.27 15.17
CA VAL A 95 5.33 16.97 14.42
C VAL A 95 4.86 18.36 14.02
N VAL A 96 3.61 18.49 13.56
CA VAL A 96 2.98 19.79 13.27
C VAL A 96 2.98 20.68 14.53
N LEU A 97 2.49 20.19 15.66
CA LEU A 97 2.44 20.95 16.92
C LEU A 97 3.83 21.37 17.43
N LEU A 98 4.83 20.48 17.32
CA LEU A 98 6.21 20.79 17.71
C LEU A 98 6.83 21.86 16.81
N ARG A 99 6.48 21.86 15.52
CA ARG A 99 6.93 22.85 14.54
C ARG A 99 6.23 24.20 14.72
N ALA A 100 4.91 24.18 14.97
CA ALA A 100 4.10 25.36 15.28
C ALA A 100 4.70 26.15 16.45
N ARG A 101 5.13 25.45 17.51
CA ARG A 101 5.82 26.06 18.66
C ARG A 101 7.15 26.76 18.33
N ARG A 102 7.73 26.50 17.15
CA ARG A 102 9.01 27.07 16.70
C ARG A 102 8.85 28.13 15.60
N ARG A 103 7.65 28.34 15.07
CA ARG A 103 7.36 29.35 14.03
C ARG A 103 6.50 30.48 14.62
N HIS A 104 6.89 31.73 14.35
CA HIS A 104 6.20 32.91 14.89
C HIS A 104 5.13 33.50 13.96
N GLU A 105 5.12 33.17 12.65
CA GLU A 105 4.26 33.89 11.67
C GLU A 105 3.45 33.03 10.69
N ASP A 106 3.75 31.73 10.46
CA ASP A 106 3.02 30.90 9.47
C ASP A 106 2.67 29.51 10.02
N ASP A 107 1.54 29.40 10.73
CA ASP A 107 0.97 28.15 11.27
C ASP A 107 -0.14 27.58 10.36
N VAL A 108 0.02 27.72 9.04
CA VAL A 108 -0.93 27.24 8.05
C VAL A 108 -0.30 26.07 7.30
N LEU A 109 -0.94 24.91 7.38
CA LEU A 109 -0.56 23.76 6.56
C LEU A 109 -0.91 24.04 5.10
N ALA A 110 0.04 23.84 4.18
CA ALA A 110 -0.16 24.01 2.75
C ALA A 110 -0.93 22.83 2.13
N VAL A 111 -2.18 22.64 2.54
CA VAL A 111 -3.08 21.57 2.07
C VAL A 111 -4.32 22.16 1.42
N GLU A 112 -4.84 21.53 0.37
CA GLU A 112 -6.13 21.89 -0.23
C GLU A 112 -7.28 21.27 0.60
N PRO A 113 -8.00 22.05 1.44
CA PRO A 113 -8.92 21.47 2.42
C PRO A 113 -10.11 20.76 1.78
N ARG A 114 -10.49 21.19 0.57
CA ARG A 114 -11.59 20.59 -0.19
C ARG A 114 -11.23 19.20 -0.69
N LEU A 115 -9.98 19.00 -1.14
CA LEU A 115 -9.48 17.71 -1.61
C LEU A 115 -9.40 16.74 -0.43
N LEU A 116 -8.73 17.17 0.66
CA LEU A 116 -8.58 16.37 1.88
C LEU A 116 -9.94 15.97 2.46
N GLY A 117 -10.89 16.91 2.55
CA GLY A 117 -12.25 16.64 3.06
C GLY A 117 -13.03 15.65 2.18
N ARG A 118 -12.88 15.73 0.85
CA ARG A 118 -13.52 14.79 -0.08
C ARG A 118 -12.95 13.39 0.08
N ASP A 119 -11.64 13.27 0.18
CA ASP A 119 -10.94 11.99 0.26
C ASP A 119 -11.22 11.32 1.61
N ALA A 120 -11.15 12.09 2.71
CA ALA A 120 -11.53 11.62 4.04
C ALA A 120 -13.00 11.19 4.14
N LEU A 121 -13.94 11.94 3.54
CA LEU A 121 -15.36 11.57 3.56
C LEU A 121 -15.64 10.32 2.71
N THR A 122 -14.98 10.20 1.55
CA THR A 122 -15.10 9.02 0.68
C THR A 122 -14.58 7.78 1.40
N PHE A 123 -13.41 7.90 2.04
CA PHE A 123 -12.82 6.85 2.87
C PHE A 123 -13.72 6.48 4.06
N ALA A 124 -14.18 7.46 4.84
CA ALA A 124 -15.04 7.22 6.00
C ALA A 124 -16.35 6.52 5.59
N GLY A 125 -16.98 6.94 4.50
CA GLY A 125 -18.18 6.30 3.96
C GLY A 125 -17.94 4.85 3.54
N ALA A 126 -16.84 4.59 2.81
CA ALA A 126 -16.46 3.23 2.41
C ALA A 126 -16.12 2.35 3.62
N TYR A 127 -15.40 2.89 4.60
CA TYR A 127 -15.02 2.17 5.81
C TYR A 127 -16.23 1.81 6.68
N VAL A 128 -17.19 2.73 6.85
CA VAL A 128 -18.46 2.45 7.54
C VAL A 128 -19.24 1.35 6.84
N LEU A 129 -19.28 1.34 5.50
CA LEU A 129 -19.91 0.25 4.74
C LEU A 129 -19.19 -1.08 4.95
N ALA A 130 -17.85 -1.10 4.92
CA ALA A 130 -17.05 -2.30 5.12
C ALA A 130 -17.23 -2.89 6.53
N VAL A 131 -17.11 -2.06 7.57
CA VAL A 131 -17.35 -2.46 8.97
C VAL A 131 -18.81 -2.85 9.19
N GLY A 132 -19.76 -2.13 8.59
CA GLY A 132 -21.18 -2.46 8.62
C GLY A 132 -21.48 -3.86 8.08
N ALA A 133 -20.75 -4.31 7.05
CA ALA A 133 -20.90 -5.65 6.49
C ALA A 133 -20.58 -6.77 7.49
N ALA A 134 -19.74 -6.50 8.51
CA ALA A 134 -19.42 -7.47 9.56
C ALA A 134 -20.62 -7.78 10.47
N PHE A 135 -21.55 -6.83 10.63
CA PHE A 135 -22.76 -7.00 11.46
C PHE A 135 -23.93 -7.65 10.71
N VAL A 136 -23.77 -7.93 9.42
CA VAL A 136 -24.82 -8.56 8.61
C VAL A 136 -25.00 -10.02 9.04
N PRO A 137 -26.24 -10.43 9.41
CA PRO A 137 -26.53 -11.81 9.79
C PRO A 137 -26.20 -12.80 8.66
N VAL A 138 -25.75 -14.01 9.02
CA VAL A 138 -25.38 -15.06 8.05
C VAL A 138 -26.55 -15.40 7.10
N ALA A 139 -27.80 -15.30 7.58
CA ALA A 139 -29.01 -15.51 6.78
C ALA A 139 -29.18 -14.51 5.62
N ALA A 140 -28.60 -13.32 5.74
CA ALA A 140 -28.61 -12.28 4.71
C ALA A 140 -27.34 -12.37 3.83
N TRP A 141 -27.01 -13.59 3.38
CA TRP A 141 -25.81 -13.87 2.60
C TRP A 141 -25.58 -12.98 1.36
N PRO A 142 -26.60 -12.52 0.58
CA PRO A 142 -26.32 -11.74 -0.62
C PRO A 142 -25.90 -10.29 -0.32
N VAL A 143 -26.06 -9.83 0.93
CA VAL A 143 -25.72 -8.46 1.30
C VAL A 143 -24.21 -8.24 1.28
N ARG A 144 -23.39 -9.21 1.72
CA ARG A 144 -21.93 -9.10 1.72
C ARG A 144 -21.32 -8.93 0.32
N PRO A 145 -21.63 -9.77 -0.69
CA PRO A 145 -21.12 -9.55 -2.05
C PRO A 145 -21.69 -8.28 -2.68
N LEU A 146 -22.92 -7.87 -2.35
CA LEU A 146 -23.46 -6.58 -2.78
C LEU A 146 -22.65 -5.40 -2.21
N VAL A 147 -22.29 -5.44 -0.93
CA VAL A 147 -21.43 -4.42 -0.31
C VAL A 147 -20.06 -4.41 -0.99
N ALA A 148 -19.45 -5.57 -1.24
CA ALA A 148 -18.18 -5.65 -1.96
C ALA A 148 -18.25 -5.02 -3.36
N LEU A 149 -19.33 -5.27 -4.11
CA LEU A 149 -19.55 -4.65 -5.42
C LEU A 149 -19.73 -3.13 -5.33
N VAL A 150 -20.46 -2.66 -4.33
CA VAL A 150 -20.63 -1.22 -4.05
C VAL A 150 -19.28 -0.56 -3.72
N LEU A 151 -18.45 -1.20 -2.89
CA LEU A 151 -17.11 -0.69 -2.57
C LEU A 151 -16.22 -0.60 -3.81
N LEU A 152 -16.23 -1.61 -4.68
CA LEU A 152 -15.52 -1.57 -5.96
C LEU A 152 -16.02 -0.44 -6.86
N ALA A 153 -17.33 -0.22 -6.93
CA ALA A 153 -17.92 0.87 -7.70
C ALA A 153 -17.53 2.26 -7.13
N VAL A 154 -17.50 2.41 -5.80
CA VAL A 154 -17.04 3.63 -5.12
C VAL A 154 -15.57 3.88 -5.44
N TYR A 155 -14.71 2.85 -5.35
CA TYR A 155 -13.30 2.97 -5.69
C TYR A 155 -13.09 3.34 -7.16
N ALA A 156 -13.76 2.67 -8.10
CA ALA A 156 -13.68 2.99 -9.53
C ALA A 156 -14.12 4.43 -9.84
N ARG A 157 -15.18 4.92 -9.15
CA ARG A 157 -15.62 6.31 -9.25
C ARG A 157 -14.58 7.27 -8.67
N TYR A 158 -14.01 6.96 -7.51
CA TYR A 158 -12.97 7.76 -6.85
C TYR A 158 -11.76 7.93 -7.76
N VAL A 159 -11.22 6.81 -8.25
CA VAL A 159 -10.12 6.77 -9.23
C VAL A 159 -10.48 7.65 -10.43
N ARG A 160 -11.62 7.44 -11.09
CA ARG A 160 -12.02 8.23 -12.26
C ARG A 160 -12.08 9.74 -11.99
N LEU A 161 -12.54 10.16 -10.82
CA LEU A 161 -12.60 11.57 -10.43
C LEU A 161 -11.23 12.15 -10.12
N HIS A 162 -10.35 11.38 -9.49
CA HIS A 162 -8.96 11.75 -9.22
C HIS A 162 -8.20 11.98 -10.55
N PHE A 163 -8.30 11.03 -11.48
CA PHE A 163 -7.70 11.13 -12.83
C PHE A 163 -8.25 12.28 -13.68
N ALA A 164 -9.53 12.62 -13.51
CA ALA A 164 -10.10 13.76 -14.23
C ALA A 164 -9.56 15.10 -13.71
N ALA A 165 -9.12 15.16 -12.46
CA ALA A 165 -8.57 16.36 -11.81
C ALA A 165 -7.06 16.54 -12.07
N GLU A 166 -6.29 15.45 -12.15
CA GLU A 166 -4.82 15.47 -12.28
C GLU A 166 -4.31 15.50 -13.73
N ARG A 167 -4.99 16.18 -14.66
CA ARG A 167 -4.54 16.29 -16.07
C ARG A 167 -3.32 17.23 -16.29
N GLY A 168 -2.38 17.25 -15.35
CA GLY A 168 -1.10 17.95 -15.48
C GLY A 168 0.00 16.99 -15.94
N GLU A 169 0.81 17.41 -16.91
CA GLU A 169 2.03 16.71 -17.31
C GLU A 169 3.04 16.75 -16.15
N VAL A 170 3.19 15.63 -15.45
CA VAL A 170 4.30 15.44 -14.51
C VAL A 170 5.36 14.67 -15.27
N GLY A 171 6.24 15.41 -15.95
CA GLY A 171 7.45 14.85 -16.55
C GLY A 171 8.37 14.35 -15.44
N HIS A 172 8.24 13.07 -15.08
CA HIS A 172 9.11 12.43 -14.10
C HIS A 172 10.25 11.70 -14.83
N GLU A 173 11.50 12.11 -14.57
CA GLU A 173 12.65 11.29 -14.95
C GLU A 173 12.58 9.94 -14.23
N LEU A 174 12.58 8.85 -14.99
CA LEU A 174 12.49 7.49 -14.45
C LEU A 174 13.77 7.08 -13.74
N GLU A 175 13.65 6.50 -12.54
CA GLU A 175 14.81 5.88 -11.89
C GLU A 175 15.35 4.71 -12.73
N PRO A 176 16.68 4.50 -12.76
CA PRO A 176 17.28 3.37 -13.46
C PRO A 176 16.63 2.04 -13.02
N LEU A 177 16.30 1.19 -13.99
CA LEU A 177 15.69 -0.11 -13.72
C LEU A 177 16.55 -0.90 -12.70
N ARG A 178 15.98 -1.36 -11.59
CA ARG A 178 16.75 -1.99 -10.50
C ARG A 178 17.50 -3.25 -10.94
N LEU A 179 16.93 -4.06 -11.83
CA LEU A 179 17.58 -5.21 -12.46
C LEU A 179 18.37 -4.86 -13.73
N HIS A 180 18.73 -3.59 -13.96
CA HIS A 180 19.52 -3.17 -15.13
C HIS A 180 20.85 -3.95 -15.26
N ARG A 181 21.37 -4.54 -14.16
CA ARG A 181 22.65 -5.28 -14.16
C ARG A 181 22.54 -6.62 -14.89
N LEU A 182 21.33 -7.16 -14.97
CA LEU A 182 21.03 -8.35 -15.76
C LEU A 182 20.89 -8.01 -17.26
N ASP A 183 20.70 -6.73 -17.60
CA ASP A 183 20.63 -6.23 -18.97
C ASP A 183 22.00 -5.89 -19.58
N ARG A 184 22.97 -6.82 -19.49
CA ARG A 184 24.30 -6.62 -20.10
C ARG A 184 24.24 -6.50 -21.63
N SER A 185 23.28 -7.17 -22.27
CA SER A 185 23.15 -7.21 -23.74
C SER A 185 22.25 -6.11 -24.31
N GLY A 186 21.30 -5.55 -23.55
CA GLY A 186 20.50 -4.38 -23.94
C GLY A 186 21.24 -3.06 -23.80
N ARG A 187 22.08 -2.92 -22.77
CA ARG A 187 23.00 -1.77 -22.63
C ARG A 187 23.94 -1.57 -23.82
N GLN A 188 24.22 -2.61 -24.60
CA GLN A 188 25.02 -2.51 -25.82
C GLN A 188 24.22 -2.00 -27.03
N ALA A 189 22.89 -2.10 -27.02
CA ALA A 189 22.03 -1.69 -28.12
C ALA A 189 21.47 -0.27 -27.92
N ASP A 190 21.04 0.06 -26.69
CA ASP A 190 20.65 1.40 -26.28
C ASP A 190 20.94 1.57 -24.77
N PRO A 191 21.84 2.49 -24.37
CA PRO A 191 22.15 2.74 -22.95
C PRO A 191 20.99 3.34 -22.16
N SER A 192 19.99 3.92 -22.84
CA SER A 192 18.95 4.76 -22.23
C SER A 192 17.64 4.02 -21.98
N THR A 193 17.36 2.93 -22.70
CA THR A 193 16.10 2.18 -22.57
C THR A 193 16.34 0.68 -22.31
N PRO A 194 15.83 0.11 -21.19
CA PRO A 194 15.99 -1.30 -20.89
C PRO A 194 15.12 -2.16 -21.82
N ARG A 195 15.52 -3.40 -22.10
CA ARG A 195 14.70 -4.30 -22.93
C ARG A 195 13.37 -4.61 -22.26
N ARG A 196 12.26 -4.52 -23.01
CA ARG A 196 10.89 -4.92 -22.57
C ARG A 196 10.86 -6.26 -21.81
N GLY A 197 11.59 -7.25 -22.29
CA GLY A 197 11.65 -8.56 -21.64
C GLY A 197 12.20 -8.53 -20.22
N ILE A 198 13.17 -7.67 -19.92
CA ILE A 198 13.78 -7.56 -18.59
C ILE A 198 12.87 -6.78 -17.64
N VAL A 199 12.17 -5.76 -18.16
CA VAL A 199 11.10 -5.07 -17.42
C VAL A 199 10.02 -6.07 -17.00
N VAL A 200 9.54 -6.90 -17.92
CA VAL A 200 8.53 -7.94 -17.62
C VAL A 200 9.05 -8.96 -16.61
N VAL A 201 10.30 -9.40 -16.74
CA VAL A 201 10.92 -10.29 -15.74
C VAL A 201 10.96 -9.62 -14.36
N GLN A 202 11.33 -8.34 -14.27
CA GLN A 202 11.36 -7.62 -13.00
C GLN A 202 9.95 -7.44 -12.39
N VAL A 203 8.92 -7.19 -13.21
CA VAL A 203 7.52 -7.22 -12.75
C VAL A 203 7.19 -8.57 -12.12
N ILE A 204 7.47 -9.68 -12.84
CA ILE A 204 7.16 -11.03 -12.37
C ILE A 204 7.92 -11.34 -11.07
N VAL A 205 9.21 -11.00 -11.00
CA VAL A 205 10.05 -11.21 -9.81
C VAL A 205 9.53 -10.37 -8.64
N GLY A 206 9.16 -9.11 -8.87
CA GLY A 206 8.57 -8.23 -7.85
C GLY A 206 7.28 -8.81 -7.28
N VAL A 207 6.33 -9.19 -8.14
CA VAL A 207 5.07 -9.83 -7.71
C VAL A 207 5.34 -11.14 -6.96
N ALA A 208 6.23 -12.00 -7.49
CA ALA A 208 6.56 -13.27 -6.84
C ALA A 208 7.21 -13.06 -5.47
N ALA A 209 8.07 -12.05 -5.31
CA ALA A 209 8.65 -11.69 -4.03
C ALA A 209 7.58 -11.19 -3.04
N ILE A 210 6.67 -10.31 -3.47
CA ILE A 210 5.57 -9.83 -2.61
C ILE A 210 4.69 -10.99 -2.16
N VAL A 211 4.25 -11.85 -3.09
CA VAL A 211 3.41 -13.01 -2.77
C VAL A 211 4.15 -14.00 -1.87
N GLY A 212 5.41 -14.32 -2.17
CA GLY A 212 6.22 -15.22 -1.35
C GLY A 212 6.45 -14.69 0.06
N GLY A 213 6.77 -13.40 0.18
CA GLY A 213 6.90 -12.73 1.48
C GLY A 213 5.58 -12.69 2.25
N ALA A 214 4.46 -12.43 1.59
CA ALA A 214 3.13 -12.47 2.19
C ALA A 214 2.74 -13.87 2.70
N ILE A 215 3.09 -14.94 1.97
CA ILE A 215 2.88 -16.33 2.43
C ILE A 215 3.65 -16.57 3.72
N ILE A 216 4.96 -16.25 3.74
CA ILE A 216 5.81 -16.40 4.93
C ILE A 216 5.25 -15.57 6.09
N PHE A 217 4.82 -14.34 5.83
CA PHE A 217 4.24 -13.45 6.82
C PHE A 217 3.00 -14.08 7.48
N VAL A 218 2.05 -14.56 6.67
CA VAL A 218 0.80 -15.16 7.16
C VAL A 218 1.08 -16.41 8.00
N ASP A 219 1.99 -17.28 7.56
CA ASP A 219 2.36 -18.49 8.29
C ASP A 219 3.02 -18.17 9.63
N VAL A 220 3.94 -17.19 9.66
CA VAL A 220 4.59 -16.75 10.90
C VAL A 220 3.58 -16.13 11.87
N VAL A 221 2.67 -15.28 11.39
CA VAL A 221 1.63 -14.66 12.23
C VAL A 221 0.71 -15.73 12.82
N ARG A 222 0.32 -16.74 12.02
CA ARG A 222 -0.47 -17.89 12.48
C ARG A 222 0.26 -18.66 13.59
N GLU A 223 1.54 -18.95 13.40
CA GLU A 223 2.33 -19.68 14.38
C GLU A 223 2.51 -18.89 15.69
N VAL A 224 2.84 -17.59 15.58
CA VAL A 224 3.00 -16.70 16.74
C VAL A 224 1.68 -16.57 17.51
N SER A 225 0.56 -16.39 16.81
CA SER A 225 -0.77 -16.36 17.42
C SER A 225 -1.07 -17.62 18.23
N THR A 226 -0.80 -18.80 17.65
CA THR A 226 -1.03 -20.10 18.30
C THR A 226 -0.16 -20.27 19.55
N ARG A 227 1.11 -19.87 19.47
CA ARG A 227 2.08 -20.01 20.58
C ARG A 227 1.81 -19.03 21.72
N LEU A 228 1.41 -17.80 21.40
CA LEU A 228 1.13 -16.76 22.40
C LEU A 228 -0.34 -16.77 22.88
N ALA A 229 -1.17 -17.66 22.33
CA ALA A 229 -2.62 -17.71 22.58
C ALA A 229 -3.30 -16.34 22.36
N LEU A 230 -2.81 -15.57 21.38
CA LEU A 230 -3.38 -14.28 20.99
C LEU A 230 -4.32 -14.47 19.82
N ALA A 231 -5.39 -13.67 19.76
CA ALA A 231 -6.30 -13.67 18.61
C ALA A 231 -5.52 -13.33 17.32
N PRO A 232 -5.55 -14.18 16.29
CA PRO A 232 -4.86 -13.94 15.02
C PRO A 232 -5.24 -12.60 14.40
N THR A 233 -6.52 -12.25 14.48
CA THR A 233 -7.05 -10.96 14.04
C THR A 233 -6.35 -9.78 14.71
N LEU A 234 -6.19 -9.80 16.04
CA LEU A 234 -5.56 -8.70 16.79
C LEU A 234 -4.07 -8.60 16.48
N LEU A 235 -3.40 -9.74 16.33
CA LEU A 235 -1.98 -9.77 16.00
C LEU A 235 -1.74 -9.20 14.60
N ALA A 236 -2.52 -9.63 13.60
CA ALA A 236 -2.44 -9.13 12.24
C ALA A 236 -2.82 -7.65 12.12
N LEU A 237 -3.83 -7.21 12.89
CA LEU A 237 -4.28 -5.81 12.95
C LEU A 237 -3.17 -4.84 13.37
N VAL A 238 -2.22 -5.30 14.18
CA VAL A 238 -1.07 -4.48 14.60
C VAL A 238 0.13 -4.70 13.67
N ILE A 239 0.49 -5.95 13.40
CA ILE A 239 1.77 -6.27 12.74
C ILE A 239 1.74 -6.01 11.24
N ALA A 240 0.63 -6.31 10.55
CA ALA A 240 0.58 -6.17 9.09
C ALA A 240 0.74 -4.70 8.63
N PRO A 241 0.02 -3.72 9.21
CA PRO A 241 0.19 -2.32 8.83
C PRO A 241 1.57 -1.78 9.22
N ILE A 242 2.12 -2.25 10.34
CA ILE A 242 3.48 -1.87 10.74
C ILE A 242 4.49 -2.34 9.68
N ALA A 243 4.28 -3.51 9.08
CA ALA A 243 5.15 -4.06 8.06
C ALA A 243 5.05 -3.33 6.71
N THR A 244 3.84 -2.94 6.30
CA THR A 244 3.60 -2.38 4.95
C THR A 244 3.59 -0.87 4.91
N GLU A 245 3.09 -0.20 5.95
CA GLU A 245 2.83 1.23 5.93
C GLU A 245 3.90 2.07 6.65
N LEU A 246 4.71 1.48 7.53
CA LEU A 246 5.71 2.26 8.28
C LEU A 246 6.67 3.04 7.37
N PRO A 247 7.25 2.47 6.30
CA PRO A 247 8.19 3.21 5.45
C PRO A 247 7.56 4.47 4.86
N GLU A 248 6.31 4.39 4.42
CA GLU A 248 5.58 5.50 3.82
C GLU A 248 5.19 6.55 4.87
N ASN A 249 4.73 6.12 6.05
CA ASN A 249 4.44 7.01 7.17
C ASN A 249 5.67 7.78 7.66
N PHE A 250 6.85 7.14 7.69
CA PHE A 250 8.10 7.83 8.04
C PHE A 250 8.46 8.91 7.01
N ASN A 251 8.23 8.66 5.71
CA ASN A 251 8.43 9.66 4.67
C ASN A 251 7.47 10.84 4.83
N GLY A 252 6.19 10.59 5.12
CA GLY A 252 5.20 11.63 5.42
C GLY A 252 5.65 12.54 6.57
N VAL A 253 6.13 11.95 7.68
CA VAL A 253 6.69 12.70 8.82
C VAL A 253 7.87 13.58 8.41
N ILE A 254 8.77 13.06 7.57
CA ILE A 254 9.92 13.81 7.05
C ILE A 254 9.45 14.97 6.17
N TRP A 255 8.43 14.78 5.32
CA TRP A 255 7.88 15.83 4.46
C TRP A 255 7.22 16.95 5.26
N VAL A 256 6.44 16.64 6.31
CA VAL A 256 5.92 17.66 7.24
C VAL A 256 7.07 18.41 7.90
N HIS A 257 8.11 17.72 8.34
CA HIS A 257 9.29 18.38 8.92
C HIS A 257 9.94 19.35 7.91
N GLN A 258 10.01 18.96 6.64
CA GLN A 258 10.56 19.77 5.54
C GLN A 258 9.62 20.89 5.05
N GLY A 259 8.33 20.90 5.42
CA GLY A 259 7.36 21.88 4.93
C GLY A 259 6.76 21.59 3.57
N LYS A 260 6.80 20.31 3.18
CA LYS A 260 6.11 19.80 2.00
C LYS A 260 4.78 19.20 2.44
N ASP A 261 3.95 20.04 3.06
CA ASP A 261 2.73 19.59 3.76
C ASP A 261 1.65 19.04 2.80
N ASN A 262 1.77 19.29 1.50
CA ASN A 262 0.91 18.75 0.45
C ASN A 262 1.30 17.32 0.00
N LEU A 263 2.53 16.88 0.29
CA LEU A 263 3.02 15.54 -0.04
C LEU A 263 2.85 14.56 1.13
N ALA A 264 2.69 15.08 2.35
CA ALA A 264 2.55 14.32 3.60
C ALA A 264 1.12 13.94 3.93
#